data_AF-A0AAW8W6A1-F1
#
_entry.id   AF-A0AAW8W6A1-F1
#
_cell.length_a   1.000
_cell.length_b   1.000
_cell.length_c   1.000
_cell.angle_alpha   90.00
_cell.angle_beta   90.00
_cell.angle_gamma   90.00
#
_symmetry.space_group_name_H-M   'P 1'
#
loop_
_entity.id
_entity.type
_entity.pdbx_description
1 polymer ?
#
loop_
_entity_poly.entity_id
_entity_poly.type
_entity_poly.pdbx_seq_one_letter_code
_entity_poly.pdbx_strand_id
1 'polypeptide(L)'
;MTTLLSLATVSGNEKIAIGIGLIVFVVLFFKLIGAFIRFFFRHPIWFLLLLLVGGVGFAFSFLLGGAVILAVLVGGGAFWLLGNFDQ
;
A
#
# COMPACT_ATOMS: atom_id res chain seq x y z
N MET A 1 -13.63 -19.24 -5.19
CA MET A 1 -13.44 -19.57 -3.76
C MET A 1 -12.18 -20.42 -3.48
N THR A 2 -11.34 -20.69 -4.49
CA THR A 2 -10.12 -21.49 -4.36
C THR A 2 -8.89 -20.68 -3.90
N THR A 3 -8.92 -19.35 -3.98
CA THR A 3 -7.79 -18.48 -3.61
C THR A 3 -7.64 -18.23 -2.11
N LEU A 4 -8.73 -18.25 -1.33
CA LEU A 4 -8.67 -18.02 0.12
C LEU A 4 -8.21 -19.25 0.91
N LEU A 5 -8.46 -20.46 0.39
CA LEU A 5 -8.00 -21.73 0.99
C LEU A 5 -6.52 -22.02 0.72
N SER A 6 -5.93 -21.41 -0.30
CA SER A 6 -4.49 -21.51 -0.59
C SER A 6 -3.63 -20.92 0.53
N LEU A 7 -4.16 -19.95 1.30
CA LEU A 7 -3.41 -19.29 2.39
C LEU A 7 -3.04 -20.26 3.54
N ALA A 8 -3.80 -21.35 3.70
CA ALA A 8 -3.53 -22.39 4.69
C ALA A 8 -2.41 -23.36 4.27
N THR A 9 -2.10 -23.44 2.97
CA THR A 9 -1.03 -24.29 2.39
C THR A 9 0.29 -23.55 2.15
N VAL A 10 0.35 -22.28 2.55
CA VAL A 10 1.48 -21.38 2.31
C VAL A 10 2.68 -21.79 3.17
N SER A 11 3.83 -22.05 2.53
CA SER A 11 5.07 -22.44 3.17
C SER A 11 5.63 -21.32 4.07
N GLY A 12 6.60 -21.64 4.94
CA GLY A 12 7.15 -20.66 5.89
C GLY A 12 7.64 -19.36 5.23
N ASN A 13 8.25 -19.47 4.06
CA ASN A 13 8.86 -18.35 3.33
C ASN A 13 7.81 -17.40 2.72
N GLU A 14 6.69 -17.94 2.28
CA GLU A 14 5.62 -17.17 1.67
C GLU A 14 4.84 -16.36 2.73
N LYS A 15 4.71 -16.88 3.97
CA LYS A 15 4.17 -16.12 5.11
C LYS A 15 5.07 -14.91 5.44
N ILE A 16 6.39 -15.06 5.32
CA ILE A 16 7.35 -13.98 5.54
C ILE A 16 7.21 -12.91 4.46
N ALA A 17 7.09 -13.31 3.18
CA ALA A 17 6.89 -12.37 2.07
C ALA A 17 5.59 -11.56 2.19
N ILE A 18 4.48 -12.21 2.56
CA ILE A 18 3.20 -11.54 2.82
C ILE A 18 3.33 -10.56 3.99
N GLY A 19 4.02 -10.97 5.07
CA GLY A 19 4.30 -10.11 6.22
C GLY A 19 5.09 -8.86 5.84
N ILE A 20 6.13 -8.99 5.02
CA ILE A 20 6.95 -7.86 4.53
C ILE A 20 6.08 -6.90 3.71
N GLY A 21 5.27 -7.41 2.78
CA GLY A 21 4.36 -6.59 1.98
C GLY A 21 3.36 -5.81 2.83
N LEU A 22 2.79 -6.46 3.86
CA LEU A 22 1.86 -5.82 4.79
C LEU A 22 2.55 -4.71 5.62
N ILE A 23 3.74 -4.97 6.16
CA ILE A 23 4.49 -3.97 6.94
C ILE A 23 4.81 -2.74 6.08
N VAL A 24 5.27 -2.96 4.86
CA VAL A 24 5.57 -1.89 3.90
C VAL A 24 4.31 -1.10 3.58
N PHE A 25 3.18 -1.77 3.35
CA PHE A 25 1.90 -1.11 3.14
C PHE A 25 1.51 -0.23 4.32
N VAL A 26 1.56 -0.75 5.54
CA VAL A 26 1.19 -0.01 6.76
C VAL A 26 2.07 1.23 6.94
N VAL A 27 3.38 1.10 6.72
CA VAL A 27 4.31 2.24 6.80
C VAL A 27 4.01 3.28 5.73
N LEU A 28 3.80 2.87 4.47
CA LEU A 28 3.42 3.79 3.39
C LEU A 28 2.07 4.45 3.66
N PHE A 29 1.11 3.72 4.23
CA PHE A 29 -0.23 4.22 4.55
C PHE A 29 -0.20 5.32 5.60
N PHE A 30 0.49 5.10 6.72
CA PHE A 30 0.66 6.14 7.75
C PHE A 30 1.44 7.34 7.22
N LYS A 31 2.48 7.11 6.42
CA LYS A 31 3.24 8.19 5.78
C LYS A 31 2.35 8.98 4.82
N LEU A 32 1.47 8.32 4.08
CA LEU A 32 0.53 8.96 3.17
C LEU A 32 -0.45 9.85 3.93
N ILE A 33 -1.10 9.33 4.97
CA ILE A 33 -2.03 10.10 5.81
C ILE A 33 -1.33 11.33 6.40
N GLY A 34 -0.13 11.16 6.97
CA GLY A 34 0.65 12.27 7.53
C GLY A 34 0.98 13.33 6.48
N ALA A 35 1.39 12.92 5.28
CA ALA A 35 1.66 13.82 4.17
C ALA A 35 0.38 14.54 3.68
N PHE A 36 -0.75 13.83 3.63
CA PHE A 36 -2.03 14.37 3.18
C PHE A 36 -2.59 15.42 4.15
N ILE A 37 -2.53 15.15 5.46
CA ILE A 37 -2.89 16.12 6.49
C ILE A 37 -1.97 17.34 6.40
N ARG A 38 -0.66 17.13 6.28
CA ARG A 38 0.32 18.22 6.17
C ARG A 38 0.10 19.06 4.91
N PHE A 39 -0.34 18.45 3.81
CA PHE A 39 -0.71 19.15 2.57
C PHE A 39 -1.91 20.08 2.78
N PHE A 40 -2.95 19.64 3.49
CA PHE A 40 -4.10 20.48 3.80
C PHE A 40 -3.72 21.72 4.62
N PHE A 41 -2.85 21.56 5.64
CA PHE A 41 -2.40 22.70 6.45
C PHE A 41 -1.46 23.64 5.68
N ARG A 42 -0.68 23.14 4.72
CA ARG A 42 0.29 23.96 3.97
C ARG A 42 -0.35 24.73 2.82
N HIS A 43 -1.42 24.20 2.22
CA HIS A 43 -2.05 24.78 1.04
C HIS A 43 -3.58 24.88 1.19
N PRO A 44 -4.08 25.77 2.07
CA PRO A 44 -5.51 25.87 2.37
C PRO A 44 -6.38 26.25 1.16
N ILE A 45 -5.83 26.99 0.19
CA ILE A 45 -6.54 27.40 -1.02
C ILE A 45 -6.77 26.20 -1.96
N TRP A 46 -5.74 25.37 -2.16
CA TRP A 46 -5.85 24.14 -2.96
C TRP A 46 -6.77 23.13 -2.31
N PHE A 47 -6.74 23.03 -0.98
CA PHE A 47 -7.70 22.23 -0.23
C PHE A 47 -9.13 22.67 -0.51
N LEU A 48 -9.43 23.97 -0.43
CA LEU A 48 -10.78 24.48 -0.67
C LEU A 48 -11.26 24.16 -2.09
N LEU A 49 -10.38 24.30 -3.09
CA LEU A 49 -10.70 24.02 -4.48
C LEU A 49 -10.91 22.52 -4.74
N LEU A 50 -10.03 21.68 -4.19
CA LEU A 50 -10.20 20.22 -4.22
C LEU A 50 -11.46 19.79 -3.46
N LEU A 51 -11.83 20.50 -2.39
CA LEU A 51 -13.02 20.19 -1.59
C LEU A 51 -14.30 20.54 -2.37
N LEU A 52 -14.32 21.69 -3.04
CA LEU A 52 -15.46 22.19 -3.82
C LEU A 52 -15.75 21.30 -5.03
N VAL A 53 -14.71 20.77 -5.68
CA VAL A 53 -14.82 19.85 -6.82
C VAL A 53 -14.90 18.38 -6.38
N GLY A 54 -14.85 18.09 -5.07
CA GLY A 54 -14.81 16.71 -4.54
C GLY A 54 -13.51 15.95 -4.85
N GLY A 55 -12.51 16.62 -5.44
CA GLY A 55 -11.21 16.07 -5.81
C GLY A 55 -10.32 15.64 -4.64
N VAL A 56 -10.65 16.01 -3.39
CA VAL A 56 -9.92 15.56 -2.20
C VAL A 56 -9.94 14.03 -2.09
N GLY A 57 -11.12 13.42 -2.18
CA GLY A 57 -11.27 11.97 -2.10
C GLY A 57 -10.59 11.26 -3.28
N PHE A 58 -10.64 11.86 -4.46
CA PHE A 58 -9.98 11.35 -5.66
C PHE A 58 -8.46 11.37 -5.53
N ALA A 59 -7.87 12.49 -5.10
CA ALA A 59 -6.44 12.62 -4.89
C ALA A 59 -5.94 11.62 -3.82
N PHE A 60 -6.68 11.47 -2.72
CA PHE A 60 -6.37 10.48 -1.69
C PHE A 60 -6.41 9.06 -2.25
N SER A 61 -7.48 8.71 -2.98
CA SER A 61 -7.65 7.37 -3.57
C SER A 61 -6.57 7.04 -4.60
N PHE A 62 -6.17 8.03 -5.41
CA PHE A 62 -5.07 7.88 -6.37
C PHE A 62 -3.74 7.59 -5.67
N LEU A 63 -3.40 8.37 -4.63
CA LEU A 63 -2.19 8.18 -3.86
C LEU A 63 -2.20 6.87 -3.06
N LEU A 64 -3.36 6.50 -2.50
CA LEU A 64 -3.57 5.23 -1.82
C LEU A 64 -3.35 4.06 -2.79
N GLY A 65 -3.92 4.15 -4.00
CA GLY A 65 -3.71 3.16 -5.06
C GLY A 65 -2.23 3.00 -5.39
N GLY A 66 -1.49 4.11 -5.52
CA GLY A 66 -0.04 4.07 -5.71
C GLY A 66 0.70 3.39 -4.56
N ALA A 67 0.32 3.65 -3.32
CA ALA A 67 0.90 3.00 -2.14
C ALA A 67 0.62 1.49 -2.10
N VAL A 68 -0.60 1.07 -2.46
CA VAL A 68 -0.97 -0.35 -2.58
C VAL A 68 -0.13 -1.03 -3.66
N ILE A 69 0.00 -0.43 -4.85
CA ILE A 69 0.78 -0.98 -5.95
C ILE A 69 2.26 -1.15 -5.53
N LEU A 70 2.85 -0.16 -4.88
CA LEU A 70 4.22 -0.27 -4.35
C LEU A 70 4.36 -1.37 -3.31
N ALA A 71 3.40 -1.51 -2.40
CA ALA A 71 3.43 -2.59 -1.41
C ALA A 71 3.34 -3.97 -2.06
N VAL A 72 2.52 -4.14 -3.10
CA VAL A 72 2.43 -5.38 -3.88
C VAL A 72 3.73 -5.66 -4.64
N LEU A 73 4.33 -4.64 -5.26
CA LEU A 73 5.63 -4.77 -5.94
C LEU A 73 6.73 -5.22 -4.97
N VAL A 74 6.78 -4.64 -3.76
CA VAL A 74 7.78 -4.99 -2.76
C VAL A 74 7.52 -6.37 -2.15
N GLY A 75 6.27 -6.70 -1.81
CA GLY A 75 5.89 -8.01 -1.30
C GLY A 75 6.09 -9.13 -2.32
N GLY A 76 5.69 -8.90 -3.57
CA GLY A 76 5.89 -9.82 -4.69
C GLY A 76 7.37 -9.97 -5.08
N GLY A 77 8.14 -8.88 -5.05
CA GLY A 77 9.58 -8.92 -5.24
C GLY A 77 10.30 -9.72 -4.14
N ALA A 78 9.88 -9.55 -2.87
CA ALA A 78 10.40 -10.34 -1.76
C ALA A 78 10.05 -11.83 -1.89
N PHE A 79 8.82 -12.14 -2.32
CA PHE A 79 8.38 -13.51 -2.60
C PHE A 79 9.23 -14.15 -3.70
N TRP A 80 9.47 -13.44 -4.81
CA TRP A 80 10.29 -13.94 -5.91
C TRP A 80 11.73 -14.19 -5.46
N LEU A 81 12.32 -13.29 -4.68
CA LEU A 81 13.66 -13.49 -4.13
C LEU A 81 13.71 -14.70 -3.18
N LEU A 82 12.79 -14.79 -2.21
CA LEU A 82 12.72 -15.90 -1.25
C LEU A 82 12.45 -17.25 -1.93
N GLY A 83 11.67 -17.29 -3.00
CA GLY A 83 11.43 -18.50 -3.80
C GLY A 83 12.63 -18.96 -4.61
N ASN A 84 13.57 -18.06 -4.96
CA ASN A 84 14.84 -18.43 -5.59
C ASN A 84 15.88 -18.95 -4.57
N PHE A 85 15.73 -18.64 -3.28
CA PHE A 85 16.59 -19.20 -2.22
C PHE A 85 16.15 -20.59 -1.73
N ASP A 86 14.94 -21.03 -2.11
CA ASP A 86 14.38 -22.36 -1.81
C ASP A 86 14.62 -23.38 -2.96
N GLN A 87 15.36 -22.98 -4.00
CA GLN A 87 15.94 -23.87 -5.04
C GLN A 87 17.39 -24.21 -4.70
#